data_AF-A0A928B3J5-F1
#
_entry.id   AF-A0A928B3J5-F1
#
_cell.length_a   1.000
_cell.length_b   1.000
_cell.length_c   1.000
_cell.angle_alpha   90.00
_cell.angle_beta   90.00
_cell.angle_gamma   90.00
#
_symmetry.space_group_name_H-M   'P 1'
#
loop_
_entity.id
_entity.type
_entity.pdbx_description
1 polymer ?
#
loop_
_entity_poly.entity_id
_entity_poly.type
_entity_poly.pdbx_seq_one_letter_code
_entity_poly.pdbx_strand_id
1 'polypeptide(L)'
;MKKLAYVFVFLILAACGARNNQNETTQWPIEPKNESVELMLQLDSMNLALMGDSSSKYDTASQIYADQEGASLEQAAKVMKDTYREADEAWHKFVHLCNEDKVVEALNFYRENQANINIALSHSIVRFRFHDEVLGYLAYEALPEAEAQALMIEALEFDFMIFEAQLVVLNPDNETATTYFEYSYRMLRTLYHVTDRHDDMLTLIDRWFAVVEPNPSKPTQALIATRKAEVYYAKGDDEMSLKLLREAKTLLETELRNGGNAEYCNAGLEVVNGYIEKMNKRK
;
A
#
# COMPACT_ATOMS: atom_id res chain seq x y z
N MET A 1 8.09 16.75 -1.08
CA MET A 1 7.44 15.43 -1.23
C MET A 1 8.45 14.27 -1.18
N LYS A 2 9.41 14.13 -2.11
CA LYS A 2 10.39 13.01 -2.09
C LYS A 2 11.20 12.87 -0.79
N LYS A 3 11.64 13.97 -0.17
CA LYS A 3 12.40 13.95 1.11
C LYS A 3 11.58 13.50 2.32
N LEU A 4 10.29 13.86 2.36
CA LEU A 4 9.38 13.45 3.44
C LEU A 4 9.09 11.95 3.34
N ALA A 5 8.88 11.44 2.12
CA ALA A 5 8.67 10.01 1.87
C ALA A 5 9.85 9.14 2.36
N TYR A 6 11.10 9.61 2.23
CA TYR A 6 12.25 8.90 2.79
C TYR A 6 12.21 8.86 4.31
N VAL A 7 11.97 9.98 4.99
CA VAL A 7 11.84 10.03 6.46
C VAL A 7 10.76 9.04 6.95
N PHE A 8 9.61 8.98 6.28
CA PHE A 8 8.55 8.02 6.60
C PHE A 8 8.94 6.56 6.41
N VAL A 9 9.59 6.21 5.31
CA VAL A 9 10.12 4.84 5.10
C VAL A 9 11.11 4.49 6.22
N PHE A 10 11.96 5.43 6.65
CA PHE A 10 12.90 5.21 7.74
C PHE A 10 12.26 5.09 9.12
N LEU A 11 11.14 5.78 9.40
CA LEU A 11 10.36 5.58 10.62
C LEU A 11 9.83 4.14 10.73
N ILE A 12 9.46 3.55 9.58
CA ILE A 12 9.02 2.15 9.50
C ILE A 12 10.20 1.18 9.69
N LEU A 13 11.41 1.55 9.23
CA LEU A 13 12.64 0.75 9.45
C LEU A 13 13.10 0.74 10.92
N ALA A 14 12.78 1.79 11.68
CA ALA A 14 13.30 2.01 13.02
C ALA A 14 12.55 1.26 14.14
N ALA A 15 11.40 0.68 13.81
CA ALA A 15 10.35 0.55 14.79
C ALA A 15 9.79 -0.88 14.76
N CYS A 16 10.62 -1.79 15.23
CA CYS A 16 10.27 -3.19 15.49
C CYS A 16 10.16 -3.39 17.00
N GLY A 17 8.94 -3.36 17.53
CA GLY A 17 8.67 -3.63 18.94
C GLY A 17 7.22 -4.05 19.15
N ALA A 18 6.92 -5.34 19.02
CA ALA A 18 5.63 -5.85 19.47
C ALA A 18 5.56 -5.73 21.01
N ARG A 19 4.61 -4.95 21.53
CA ARG A 19 4.16 -5.08 22.92
C ARG A 19 2.66 -5.31 22.95
N ASN A 20 2.30 -6.57 23.21
CA ASN A 20 1.04 -6.97 23.80
C ASN A 20 0.88 -6.19 25.11
N ASN A 21 0.01 -5.18 25.14
CA ASN A 21 -0.81 -4.78 26.30
C ASN A 21 -1.55 -3.49 25.94
N GLN A 22 -2.71 -3.65 25.33
CA GLN A 22 -3.59 -2.55 25.00
C GLN A 22 -4.96 -2.84 25.58
N ASN A 23 -5.23 -2.24 26.73
CA ASN A 23 -6.59 -2.00 27.21
C ASN A 23 -6.66 -0.76 28.12
N GLU A 24 -5.60 0.03 28.30
CA GLU A 24 -5.59 1.13 29.27
C GLU A 24 -4.76 2.34 28.80
N THR A 25 -5.18 3.00 27.71
CA THR A 25 -4.83 4.42 27.52
C THR A 25 -5.76 5.26 28.39
N THR A 26 -5.39 5.42 29.67
CA THR A 26 -6.16 6.25 30.63
C THR A 26 -6.26 7.74 30.24
N GLN A 27 -5.50 8.17 29.23
CA GLN A 27 -5.45 9.56 28.77
C GLN A 27 -6.60 9.94 27.82
N TRP A 28 -7.11 8.99 27.02
CA TRP A 28 -8.14 9.27 26.00
C TRP A 28 -9.17 8.14 25.94
N PRO A 29 -10.06 7.99 26.94
CA PRO A 29 -11.08 6.95 26.91
C PRO A 29 -12.06 7.20 25.76
N ILE A 30 -12.13 6.27 24.80
CA ILE A 30 -13.13 6.26 23.72
C ILE A 30 -13.98 4.99 23.86
N GLU A 31 -15.27 5.16 24.08
CA GLU A 31 -16.25 4.08 23.93
C GLU A 31 -16.70 4.04 22.46
N PRO A 32 -16.46 2.92 21.73
CA PRO A 32 -16.80 2.84 20.31
C PRO A 32 -18.31 2.86 20.11
N LYS A 33 -18.78 3.73 19.22
CA LYS A 33 -20.20 3.86 18.85
C LYS A 33 -20.55 3.28 17.48
N ASN A 34 -19.54 2.96 16.66
CA ASN A 34 -19.71 2.37 15.33
C ASN A 34 -18.57 1.39 14.98
N GLU A 35 -18.79 0.54 13.97
CA GLU A 35 -17.85 -0.51 13.55
C GLU A 35 -16.52 0.06 13.03
N SER A 36 -16.54 1.23 12.38
CA SER A 36 -15.32 1.90 11.92
C SER A 36 -14.41 2.30 13.09
N VAL A 37 -15.00 2.79 14.18
CA VAL A 37 -14.24 3.14 15.39
C VAL A 37 -13.79 1.90 16.14
N GLU A 38 -14.59 0.83 16.18
CA GLU A 38 -14.13 -0.45 16.72
C GLU A 38 -12.91 -0.97 15.96
N LEU A 39 -12.95 -0.94 14.62
CA LEU A 39 -11.80 -1.26 13.79
C LEU A 39 -10.61 -0.33 14.11
N MET A 40 -10.82 0.98 14.17
CA MET A 40 -9.75 1.94 14.49
C MET A 40 -9.16 1.74 15.88
N LEU A 41 -9.93 1.36 16.89
CA LEU A 41 -9.40 1.02 18.22
C LEU A 41 -8.64 -0.31 18.21
N GLN A 42 -9.05 -1.29 17.39
CA GLN A 42 -8.27 -2.49 17.14
C GLN A 42 -6.93 -2.16 16.44
N LEU A 43 -6.92 -1.17 15.54
CA LEU A 43 -5.69 -0.64 14.92
C LEU A 43 -4.83 0.12 15.94
N ASP A 44 -5.46 0.89 16.81
CA ASP A 44 -4.83 1.66 17.89
C ASP A 44 -4.07 0.73 18.84
N SER A 45 -4.59 -0.49 19.02
CA SER A 45 -3.92 -1.81 19.16
C SER A 45 -2.39 -1.90 19.18
N MET A 46 -1.83 -1.25 18.16
CA MET A 46 -0.45 -1.38 17.74
C MET A 46 0.30 -0.05 17.86
N ASN A 47 -0.38 1.05 18.12
CA ASN A 47 0.15 2.42 18.20
C ASN A 47 0.96 2.65 19.49
N LEU A 48 0.58 2.04 20.62
CA LEU A 48 1.40 2.05 21.85
C LEU A 48 2.76 1.35 21.69
N ALA A 49 2.99 0.58 20.61
CA ALA A 49 4.30 0.04 20.30
C ALA A 49 5.33 1.14 19.95
N LEU A 50 4.89 2.26 19.39
CA LEU A 50 5.71 3.44 19.10
C LEU A 50 6.12 4.18 20.36
N MET A 51 5.17 4.33 21.29
CA MET A 51 5.38 5.11 22.51
C MET A 51 5.94 4.28 23.67
N GLY A 52 6.01 2.95 23.50
CA GLY A 52 6.06 1.99 24.58
C GLY A 52 7.36 1.19 24.72
N ASP A 53 8.54 1.79 24.53
CA ASP A 53 9.70 1.41 25.35
C ASP A 53 10.61 2.60 25.65
N SER A 54 10.35 3.28 26.77
CA SER A 54 11.20 4.34 27.31
C SER A 54 12.57 3.86 27.83
N SER A 55 12.97 2.62 27.51
CA SER A 55 14.20 1.99 28.01
C SER A 55 15.44 2.33 27.18
N SER A 56 15.26 2.62 25.88
CA SER A 56 16.30 3.18 25.02
C SER A 56 16.20 4.70 25.03
N LYS A 57 17.27 5.41 25.40
CA LYS A 57 17.28 6.89 25.35
C LYS A 57 17.12 7.46 23.94
N TYR A 58 17.32 6.66 22.90
CA TYR A 58 17.28 7.04 21.48
C TYR A 58 16.71 5.88 20.64
N ASP A 59 15.64 6.11 19.89
CA ASP A 59 15.17 5.12 18.90
C ASP A 59 16.00 5.20 17.61
N THR A 60 15.95 4.15 16.78
CA THR A 60 16.68 4.09 15.51
C THR A 60 16.31 5.26 14.58
N ALA A 61 15.08 5.79 14.70
CA ALA A 61 14.63 6.96 13.94
C ALA A 61 15.41 8.22 14.30
N SER A 62 15.67 8.44 15.60
CA SER A 62 16.48 9.56 16.09
C SER A 62 17.90 9.52 15.54
N GLN A 63 18.51 8.34 15.46
CA GLN A 63 19.85 8.18 14.88
C GLN A 63 19.85 8.53 13.39
N ILE A 64 18.89 8.03 12.63
CA ILE A 64 18.78 8.31 11.19
C ILE A 64 18.55 9.80 10.94
N TYR A 65 17.67 10.44 11.71
CA TYR A 65 17.42 11.87 11.60
C TYR A 65 18.70 12.68 11.91
N ALA A 66 19.43 12.32 12.98
CA ALA A 66 20.70 12.97 13.32
C ALA A 66 21.71 12.88 12.17
N ASP A 67 21.84 11.70 11.56
CA ASP A 67 22.78 11.47 10.46
C ASP A 67 22.40 12.22 9.18
N GLN A 68 21.10 12.36 8.88
CA GLN A 68 20.61 13.06 7.68
C GLN A 68 20.65 14.58 7.81
N GLU A 69 20.26 15.10 8.97
CA GLU A 69 20.11 16.54 9.21
C GLU A 69 21.35 17.17 9.88
N GLY A 70 22.37 16.36 10.19
CA GLY A 70 23.56 16.80 10.91
C GLY A 70 23.26 17.31 12.33
N ALA A 71 22.16 16.83 12.93
CA ALA A 71 21.70 17.22 14.26
C ALA A 71 22.38 16.38 15.35
N SER A 72 22.40 16.88 16.59
CA SER A 72 22.79 16.02 17.70
C SER A 72 21.72 14.95 17.96
N LEU A 73 22.12 13.80 18.50
CA LEU A 73 21.15 12.75 18.86
C LEU A 73 20.09 13.22 19.85
N GLU A 74 20.44 14.14 20.75
CA GLU A 74 19.49 14.73 21.69
C GLU A 74 18.44 15.61 20.98
N GLN A 75 18.87 16.42 20.00
CA GLN A 75 17.96 17.21 19.18
C GLN A 75 17.05 16.33 18.33
N ALA A 76 17.63 15.31 17.70
CA ALA A 76 16.89 14.35 16.91
C ALA A 76 15.84 13.60 17.74
N ALA A 77 16.22 13.14 18.94
CA ALA A 77 15.30 12.47 19.86
C ALA A 77 14.15 13.34 20.31
N LYS A 78 14.41 14.63 20.55
CA LYS A 78 13.36 15.58 20.89
C LYS A 78 12.39 15.76 19.72
N VAL A 79 12.91 15.97 18.50
CA VAL A 79 12.08 16.11 17.30
C VAL A 79 11.23 14.88 17.07
N MET A 80 11.82 13.68 17.21
CA MET A 80 11.09 12.43 17.08
C MET A 80 9.97 12.29 18.10
N LYS A 81 10.27 12.58 19.37
CA LYS A 81 9.28 12.55 20.44
C LYS A 81 8.13 13.53 20.21
N ASP A 82 8.42 14.75 19.77
CA ASP A 82 7.40 15.75 19.46
C ASP A 82 6.56 15.30 18.25
N THR A 83 7.20 14.74 17.22
CA THR A 83 6.53 14.19 16.03
C THR A 83 5.55 13.07 16.39
N TYR A 84 5.98 12.10 17.20
CA TYR A 84 5.09 11.01 17.63
C TYR A 84 3.93 11.52 18.49
N ARG A 85 4.18 12.51 19.35
CA ARG A 85 3.11 13.13 20.16
C ARG A 85 2.09 13.85 19.28
N GLU A 86 2.53 14.60 18.28
CA GLU A 86 1.63 15.26 17.32
C GLU A 86 0.83 14.25 16.48
N ALA A 87 1.46 13.14 16.09
CA ALA A 87 0.80 12.03 15.41
C ALA A 87 -0.28 11.38 16.28
N ASP A 88 0.03 11.12 17.56
CA ASP A 88 -0.90 10.57 18.54
C ASP A 88 -2.10 11.49 18.77
N GLU A 89 -1.85 12.80 18.99
CA GLU A 89 -2.90 13.80 19.16
C GLU A 89 -3.81 13.90 17.92
N ALA A 90 -3.22 13.87 16.72
CA ALA A 90 -3.98 13.91 15.47
C ALA A 90 -4.83 12.64 15.29
N TRP A 91 -4.27 11.47 15.55
CA TRP A 91 -4.99 10.20 15.46
C TRP A 91 -6.21 10.17 16.38
N HIS A 92 -6.02 10.47 17.67
CA HIS A 92 -7.12 10.49 18.64
C HIS A 92 -8.21 11.49 18.27
N LYS A 93 -7.84 12.68 17.78
CA LYS A 93 -8.80 13.67 17.31
C LYS A 93 -9.58 13.17 16.09
N PHE A 94 -8.92 12.52 15.13
CA PHE A 94 -9.58 11.92 13.98
C PHE A 94 -10.56 10.83 14.42
N VAL A 95 -10.14 9.89 15.27
CA VAL A 95 -11.00 8.82 15.81
C VAL A 95 -12.22 9.40 16.53
N HIS A 96 -12.03 10.46 17.31
CA HIS A 96 -13.14 11.14 17.99
C HIS A 96 -14.16 11.73 17.01
N LEU A 97 -13.71 12.41 15.95
CA LEU A 97 -14.60 12.95 14.92
C LEU A 97 -15.39 11.83 14.22
N CYS A 98 -14.74 10.69 13.92
CA CYS A 98 -15.41 9.53 13.37
C CYS A 98 -16.40 8.89 14.35
N ASN A 99 -16.09 8.87 15.66
CA ASN A 99 -16.99 8.34 16.70
C ASN A 99 -18.19 9.25 17.00
N GLU A 100 -18.10 10.51 16.60
CA GLU A 100 -19.21 11.46 16.61
C GLU A 100 -19.97 11.51 15.28
N ASP A 101 -19.67 10.58 14.35
CA ASP A 101 -20.23 10.51 12.99
C ASP A 101 -20.07 11.81 12.17
N LYS A 102 -19.04 12.60 12.46
CA LYS A 102 -18.73 13.86 11.77
C LYS A 102 -17.90 13.62 10.51
N VAL A 103 -18.49 12.91 9.54
CA VAL A 103 -17.83 12.44 8.31
C VAL A 103 -17.01 13.52 7.59
N VAL A 104 -17.62 14.67 7.29
CA VAL A 104 -16.96 15.77 6.54
C VAL A 104 -15.83 16.41 7.36
N GLU A 105 -16.03 16.60 8.66
CA GLU A 105 -15.00 17.18 9.54
C GLU A 105 -13.82 16.21 9.70
N ALA A 106 -14.10 14.91 9.87
CA ALA A 106 -13.08 13.87 9.93
C ALA A 106 -12.26 13.80 8.64
N LEU A 107 -12.91 13.85 7.48
CA LEU A 107 -12.22 13.82 6.19
C LEU A 107 -11.36 15.06 5.96
N ASN A 108 -11.87 16.26 6.24
CA ASN A 108 -11.08 17.49 6.12
C ASN A 108 -9.90 17.46 7.09
N PHE A 109 -10.11 17.01 8.32
CA PHE A 109 -9.06 16.84 9.30
C PHE A 109 -7.98 15.86 8.83
N TYR A 110 -8.37 14.72 8.24
CA TYR A 110 -7.43 13.76 7.64
C TYR A 110 -6.59 14.43 6.54
N ARG A 111 -7.21 15.16 5.61
CA ARG A 111 -6.50 15.83 4.51
C ARG A 111 -5.48 16.86 4.99
N GLU A 112 -5.78 17.55 6.09
CA GLU A 112 -4.86 18.50 6.73
C GLU A 112 -3.75 17.83 7.55
N ASN A 113 -3.97 16.60 8.04
CA ASN A 113 -3.09 15.90 8.98
C ASN A 113 -2.59 14.55 8.44
N GLN A 114 -2.61 14.33 7.12
CA GLN A 114 -2.31 13.05 6.48
C GLN A 114 -0.95 12.49 6.90
N ALA A 115 0.06 13.35 7.00
CA ALA A 115 1.39 12.96 7.48
C ALA A 115 1.30 12.38 8.91
N ASN A 116 0.71 13.12 9.85
CA ASN A 116 0.58 12.70 11.24
C ASN A 116 -0.23 11.41 11.40
N ILE A 117 -1.32 11.27 10.65
CA ILE A 117 -2.12 10.02 10.62
C ILE A 117 -1.28 8.85 10.09
N ASN A 118 -0.50 9.06 9.02
CA ASN A 118 0.40 8.03 8.51
C ASN A 118 1.52 7.65 9.49
N ILE A 119 2.00 8.59 10.33
CA ILE A 119 2.99 8.31 11.39
C ILE A 119 2.35 7.44 12.47
N ALA A 120 1.14 7.79 12.93
CA ALA A 120 0.39 6.99 13.89
C ALA A 120 0.14 5.56 13.36
N LEU A 121 -0.06 5.41 12.04
CA LEU A 121 -0.27 4.12 11.39
C LEU A 121 1.02 3.39 10.98
N SER A 122 2.21 3.95 11.23
CA SER A 122 3.48 3.45 10.67
C SER A 122 3.84 2.01 11.08
N HIS A 123 3.31 1.51 12.19
CA HIS A 123 3.52 0.13 12.69
C HIS A 123 2.41 -0.83 12.35
N SER A 124 1.27 -0.31 11.90
CA SER A 124 0.13 -1.15 11.62
C SER A 124 0.31 -1.73 10.23
N ILE A 125 0.64 -3.01 10.16
CA ILE A 125 0.48 -3.81 8.93
C ILE A 125 -0.97 -3.72 8.42
N VAL A 126 -1.91 -3.35 9.29
CA VAL A 126 -3.33 -3.19 9.04
C VAL A 126 -3.69 -1.75 8.56
N ARG A 127 -2.69 -0.87 8.33
CA ARG A 127 -2.87 0.48 7.74
C ARG A 127 -3.64 0.44 6.42
N PHE A 128 -3.44 -0.61 5.62
CA PHE A 128 -4.22 -0.82 4.40
C PHE A 128 -5.72 -0.84 4.68
N ARG A 129 -6.19 -1.50 5.76
CA ARG A 129 -7.62 -1.54 6.11
C ARG A 129 -8.14 -0.18 6.55
N PHE A 130 -7.31 0.66 7.17
CA PHE A 130 -7.69 2.04 7.43
C PHE A 130 -7.96 2.78 6.12
N HIS A 131 -7.05 2.71 5.15
CA HIS A 131 -7.23 3.42 3.89
C HIS A 131 -8.40 2.85 3.06
N ASP A 132 -8.55 1.53 3.00
CA ASP A 132 -9.63 0.87 2.27
C ASP A 132 -11.00 1.08 2.95
N GLU A 133 -11.13 0.66 4.21
CA GLU A 133 -12.44 0.52 4.87
C GLU A 133 -12.90 1.82 5.53
N VAL A 134 -12.00 2.62 6.09
CA VAL A 134 -12.36 3.85 6.82
C VAL A 134 -12.25 5.07 5.90
N LEU A 135 -11.07 5.34 5.34
CA LEU A 135 -10.89 6.49 4.46
C LEU A 135 -11.72 6.35 3.18
N GLY A 136 -11.80 5.14 2.61
CA GLY A 136 -12.67 4.86 1.46
C GLY A 136 -14.12 5.23 1.74
N TYR A 137 -14.68 4.77 2.87
CA TYR A 137 -16.03 5.16 3.27
C TYR A 137 -16.19 6.68 3.39
N LEU A 138 -15.32 7.35 4.15
CA LEU A 138 -15.39 8.80 4.34
C LEU A 138 -15.29 9.56 3.02
N ALA A 139 -14.39 9.14 2.12
CA ALA A 139 -14.14 9.78 0.86
C ALA A 139 -15.35 9.65 -0.09
N TYR A 140 -15.89 8.44 -0.27
CA TYR A 140 -17.03 8.21 -1.17
C TYR A 140 -18.35 8.75 -0.61
N GLU A 141 -18.48 8.88 0.71
CA GLU A 141 -19.66 9.50 1.33
C GLU A 141 -19.64 11.03 1.20
N ALA A 142 -18.47 11.67 1.32
CA ALA A 142 -18.37 13.13 1.41
C ALA A 142 -17.88 13.85 0.13
N LEU A 143 -17.25 13.15 -0.82
CA LEU A 143 -16.67 13.75 -2.02
C LEU A 143 -17.35 13.25 -3.30
N PRO A 144 -17.28 14.04 -4.39
CA PRO A 144 -17.56 13.52 -5.73
C PRO A 144 -16.67 12.31 -6.05
N GLU A 145 -17.20 11.35 -6.81
CA GLU A 145 -16.54 10.08 -7.11
C GLU A 145 -15.09 10.25 -7.62
N ALA A 146 -14.86 11.18 -8.54
CA ALA A 146 -13.52 11.44 -9.09
C ALA A 146 -12.53 11.97 -8.03
N GLU A 147 -13.00 12.78 -7.09
CA GLU A 147 -12.16 13.29 -6.00
C GLU A 147 -11.88 12.20 -4.95
N ALA A 148 -12.88 11.37 -4.64
CA ALA A 148 -12.71 10.20 -3.78
C ALA A 148 -11.71 9.20 -4.37
N GLN A 149 -11.84 8.89 -5.66
CA GLN A 149 -10.90 8.02 -6.38
C GLN A 149 -9.48 8.58 -6.36
N ALA A 150 -9.29 9.87 -6.60
CA ALA A 150 -7.96 10.50 -6.54
C ALA A 150 -7.33 10.40 -5.15
N LEU A 151 -8.10 10.66 -4.10
CA LEU A 151 -7.64 10.54 -2.71
C LEU A 151 -7.27 9.09 -2.37
N MET A 152 -8.11 8.13 -2.75
CA MET A 152 -7.87 6.72 -2.51
C MET A 152 -6.64 6.20 -3.25
N ILE A 153 -6.43 6.65 -4.49
CA ILE A 153 -5.23 6.32 -5.25
C ILE A 153 -3.98 6.81 -4.52
N GLU A 154 -3.96 8.05 -4.05
CA GLU A 154 -2.81 8.60 -3.32
C GLU A 154 -2.50 7.79 -2.05
N ALA A 155 -3.53 7.49 -1.25
CA ALA A 155 -3.38 6.72 -0.02
C ALA A 155 -2.87 5.29 -0.28
N LEU A 156 -3.43 4.61 -1.28
CA LEU A 156 -3.05 3.23 -1.62
C LEU A 156 -1.69 3.15 -2.33
N GLU A 157 -1.31 4.16 -3.13
CA GLU A 157 0.04 4.26 -3.70
C GLU A 157 1.10 4.36 -2.60
N PHE A 158 0.81 5.13 -1.55
CA PHE A 158 1.66 5.20 -0.37
C PHE A 158 1.76 3.86 0.34
N ASP A 159 0.62 3.17 0.54
CA ASP A 159 0.61 1.82 1.13
C ASP A 159 1.45 0.83 0.34
N PHE A 160 1.25 0.78 -0.97
CA PHE A 160 1.97 -0.10 -1.88
C PHE A 160 3.48 0.15 -1.80
N MET A 161 3.92 1.42 -1.81
CA MET A 161 5.34 1.78 -1.69
C MET A 161 5.95 1.31 -0.37
N ILE A 162 5.21 1.43 0.74
CA ILE A 162 5.72 0.97 2.03
C ILE A 162 5.84 -0.55 2.06
N PHE A 163 4.81 -1.29 1.61
CA PHE A 163 4.88 -2.74 1.60
C PHE A 163 5.97 -3.25 0.65
N GLU A 164 6.15 -2.60 -0.51
CA GLU A 164 7.28 -2.82 -1.41
C GLU A 164 8.61 -2.64 -0.65
N ALA A 165 8.80 -1.52 0.06
CA ALA A 165 10.02 -1.28 0.82
C ALA A 165 10.22 -2.31 1.94
N GLN A 166 9.15 -2.73 2.63
CA GLN A 166 9.23 -3.78 3.65
C GLN A 166 9.69 -5.12 3.05
N LEU A 167 9.12 -5.52 1.91
CA LEU A 167 9.46 -6.81 1.28
C LEU A 167 10.83 -6.79 0.62
N VAL A 168 11.25 -5.66 0.03
CA VAL A 168 12.52 -5.56 -0.69
C VAL A 168 13.71 -5.28 0.25
N VAL A 169 13.51 -4.44 1.26
CA VAL A 169 14.63 -3.92 2.08
C VAL A 169 14.69 -4.56 3.46
N LEU A 170 13.54 -4.86 4.07
CA LEU A 170 13.48 -5.29 5.47
C LEU A 170 13.38 -6.79 5.64
N ASN A 171 12.28 -7.36 5.19
CA ASN A 171 11.91 -8.74 5.44
C ASN A 171 11.08 -9.29 4.27
N PRO A 172 11.74 -9.94 3.30
CA PRO A 172 11.06 -10.57 2.16
C PRO A 172 10.05 -11.66 2.55
N ASP A 173 10.22 -12.26 3.74
CA ASP A 173 9.40 -13.38 4.22
C ASP A 173 8.23 -12.91 5.11
N ASN A 174 7.95 -11.60 5.17
CA ASN A 174 6.84 -11.08 5.97
C ASN A 174 5.48 -11.38 5.31
N GLU A 175 4.86 -12.50 5.71
CA GLU A 175 3.57 -12.95 5.19
C GLU A 175 2.47 -11.89 5.25
N THR A 176 2.47 -11.06 6.30
CA THR A 176 1.44 -10.02 6.43
C THR A 176 1.70 -8.86 5.47
N ALA A 177 2.94 -8.41 5.33
CA ALA A 177 3.31 -7.42 4.32
C ALA A 177 3.03 -7.93 2.90
N THR A 178 3.31 -9.21 2.62
CA THR A 178 2.96 -9.85 1.34
C THR A 178 1.47 -9.81 1.05
N THR A 179 0.64 -10.10 2.06
CA THR A 179 -0.82 -10.06 1.93
C THR A 179 -1.32 -8.65 1.58
N TYR A 180 -0.88 -7.64 2.31
CA TYR A 180 -1.32 -6.26 2.06
C TYR A 180 -0.66 -5.61 0.84
N PHE A 181 0.52 -6.06 0.43
CA PHE A 181 1.11 -5.73 -0.87
C PHE A 181 0.23 -6.23 -2.02
N GLU A 182 -0.28 -7.46 -1.92
CA GLU A 182 -1.21 -8.01 -2.91
C GLU A 182 -2.57 -7.28 -2.90
N TYR A 183 -3.09 -6.92 -1.74
CA TYR A 183 -4.36 -6.19 -1.65
C TYR A 183 -4.25 -4.77 -2.22
N SER A 184 -3.19 -4.02 -1.86
CA SER A 184 -2.93 -2.69 -2.42
C SER A 184 -2.73 -2.74 -3.93
N TYR A 185 -2.02 -3.75 -4.45
CA TYR A 185 -1.90 -3.98 -5.89
C TYR A 185 -3.26 -4.14 -6.58
N ARG A 186 -4.15 -4.99 -6.03
CA ARG A 186 -5.48 -5.26 -6.62
C ARG A 186 -6.37 -4.04 -6.62
N MET A 187 -6.37 -3.29 -5.52
CA MET A 187 -7.17 -2.06 -5.41
C MET A 187 -6.66 -0.97 -6.36
N LEU A 188 -5.35 -0.72 -6.37
CA LEU A 188 -4.74 0.25 -7.29
C LEU A 188 -4.99 -0.14 -8.75
N ARG A 189 -4.89 -1.42 -9.09
CA ARG A 189 -5.24 -1.91 -10.44
C ARG A 189 -6.71 -1.65 -10.78
N THR A 190 -7.62 -1.74 -9.81
CA THR A 190 -9.02 -1.42 -10.09
C THR A 190 -9.21 0.07 -10.30
N LEU A 191 -8.65 0.89 -9.41
CA LEU A 191 -8.76 2.35 -9.45
C LEU A 191 -8.10 2.94 -10.70
N TYR A 192 -6.89 2.53 -11.04
CA TYR A 192 -6.22 2.97 -12.26
C TYR A 192 -6.97 2.56 -13.53
N HIS A 193 -7.66 1.42 -13.52
CA HIS A 193 -8.47 1.01 -14.66
C HIS A 193 -9.69 1.93 -14.83
N VAL A 194 -10.46 2.17 -13.77
CA VAL A 194 -11.69 3.00 -13.85
C VAL A 194 -11.38 4.49 -14.02
N THR A 195 -10.16 4.92 -13.69
CA THR A 195 -9.69 6.30 -13.89
C THR A 195 -8.82 6.48 -15.15
N ASP A 196 -8.76 5.48 -16.04
CA ASP A 196 -7.98 5.51 -17.28
C ASP A 196 -6.47 5.82 -17.10
N ARG A 197 -5.91 5.56 -15.92
CA ARG A 197 -4.48 5.74 -15.58
C ARG A 197 -3.63 4.56 -16.10
N HIS A 198 -3.66 4.35 -17.41
CA HIS A 198 -3.02 3.22 -18.08
C HIS A 198 -1.49 3.17 -17.88
N ASP A 199 -0.80 4.30 -17.89
CA ASP A 199 0.66 4.33 -17.74
C ASP A 199 1.11 4.02 -16.29
N ASP A 200 0.30 4.45 -15.32
CA ASP A 200 0.51 4.10 -13.91
C ASP A 200 0.25 2.60 -13.67
N MET A 201 -0.77 2.04 -14.32
CA MET A 201 -1.03 0.60 -14.31
C MET A 201 0.15 -0.23 -14.83
N LEU A 202 0.76 0.19 -15.95
CA LEU A 202 1.93 -0.51 -16.50
C LEU A 202 3.09 -0.49 -15.50
N THR A 203 3.30 0.65 -14.85
CA THR A 203 4.33 0.82 -13.81
C THR A 203 4.04 -0.04 -12.58
N LEU A 204 2.77 -0.10 -12.15
CA LEU A 204 2.33 -0.92 -11.02
C LEU A 204 2.55 -2.42 -11.27
N ILE A 205 2.26 -2.90 -12.49
CA ILE A 205 2.54 -4.29 -12.90
C ILE A 205 4.04 -4.58 -12.75
N ASP A 206 4.90 -3.71 -13.29
CA ASP A 206 6.35 -3.92 -13.22
C ASP A 206 6.88 -3.95 -11.78
N ARG A 207 6.44 -3.00 -10.95
CA ARG A 207 6.82 -2.95 -9.54
C ARG A 207 6.38 -4.19 -8.77
N TRP A 208 5.14 -4.63 -8.96
CA TRP A 208 4.62 -5.80 -8.25
C TRP A 208 5.41 -7.07 -8.58
N PHE A 209 5.65 -7.35 -9.88
CA PHE A 209 6.41 -8.53 -10.28
C PHE A 209 7.88 -8.46 -9.87
N ALA A 210 8.49 -7.27 -9.83
CA ALA A 210 9.85 -7.10 -9.34
C ALA A 210 10.01 -7.51 -7.87
N VAL A 211 8.95 -7.43 -7.07
CA VAL A 211 8.94 -7.89 -5.66
C VAL A 211 8.63 -9.38 -5.58
N VAL A 212 7.54 -9.85 -6.21
CA VAL A 212 7.06 -11.22 -6.00
C VAL A 212 7.91 -12.27 -6.72
N GLU A 213 8.53 -11.92 -7.84
CA GLU A 213 9.40 -12.82 -8.59
C GLU A 213 10.49 -12.02 -9.31
N PRO A 214 11.55 -11.58 -8.60
CA PRO A 214 12.60 -10.72 -9.15
C PRO A 214 13.32 -11.31 -10.38
N ASN A 215 13.36 -12.64 -10.47
CA ASN A 215 13.88 -13.39 -11.60
C ASN A 215 12.75 -14.21 -12.23
N PRO A 216 11.87 -13.58 -13.03
CA PRO A 216 10.65 -14.22 -13.48
C PRO A 216 10.96 -15.39 -14.41
N SER A 217 10.37 -16.54 -14.10
CA SER A 217 10.30 -17.70 -14.98
C SER A 217 9.58 -17.34 -16.30
N LYS A 218 9.76 -18.14 -17.35
CA LYS A 218 9.05 -17.87 -18.63
C LYS A 218 7.53 -17.79 -18.48
N PRO A 219 6.88 -18.66 -17.69
CA PRO A 219 5.44 -18.53 -17.47
C PRO A 219 5.07 -17.21 -16.76
N THR A 220 5.88 -16.75 -15.80
CA THR A 220 5.69 -15.44 -15.16
C THR A 220 5.92 -14.29 -16.14
N GLN A 221 6.95 -14.35 -16.99
CA GLN A 221 7.16 -13.37 -18.06
C GLN A 221 5.96 -13.32 -19.01
N ALA A 222 5.36 -14.47 -19.34
CA ALA A 222 4.15 -14.53 -20.14
C ALA A 222 2.94 -13.90 -19.43
N LEU A 223 2.80 -14.10 -18.12
CA LEU A 223 1.76 -13.47 -17.32
C LEU A 223 1.93 -11.94 -17.28
N ILE A 224 3.16 -11.44 -17.10
CA ILE A 224 3.48 -10.00 -17.17
C ILE A 224 3.07 -9.44 -18.53
N ALA A 225 3.49 -10.08 -19.62
CA ALA A 225 3.15 -9.65 -20.98
C ALA A 225 1.64 -9.66 -21.22
N THR A 226 0.93 -10.68 -20.72
CA THR A 226 -0.54 -10.77 -20.80
C THR A 226 -1.23 -9.62 -20.06
N ARG A 227 -0.82 -9.34 -18.81
CA ARG A 227 -1.39 -8.23 -18.04
C ARG A 227 -1.12 -6.88 -18.70
N LYS A 228 0.08 -6.64 -19.22
CA LYS A 228 0.39 -5.42 -19.98
C LYS A 228 -0.44 -5.33 -21.26
N ALA A 229 -0.68 -6.44 -21.95
CA ALA A 229 -1.51 -6.47 -23.14
C ALA A 229 -2.96 -6.04 -22.86
N GLU A 230 -3.53 -6.43 -21.71
CA GLU A 230 -4.85 -5.96 -21.27
C GLU A 230 -4.89 -4.43 -21.14
N VAL A 231 -3.83 -3.84 -20.57
CA VAL A 231 -3.72 -2.37 -20.41
C VAL A 231 -3.62 -1.66 -21.76
N TYR A 232 -2.78 -2.16 -22.68
CA TYR A 232 -2.68 -1.59 -24.02
C TYR A 232 -3.99 -1.73 -24.81
N TYR A 233 -4.72 -2.84 -24.63
CA TYR A 233 -6.04 -3.01 -25.22
C TYR A 233 -7.05 -1.98 -24.69
N ALA A 234 -7.06 -1.73 -23.38
CA ALA A 234 -7.91 -0.71 -22.76
C ALA A 234 -7.55 0.70 -23.25
N LYS A 235 -6.25 0.99 -23.44
CA LYS A 235 -5.73 2.24 -24.03
C LYS A 235 -6.07 2.40 -25.52
N GLY A 236 -6.58 1.36 -26.19
CA GLY A 236 -6.88 1.34 -27.63
C GLY A 236 -5.68 1.03 -28.53
N ASP A 237 -4.56 0.60 -27.96
CA ASP A 237 -3.36 0.16 -28.69
C ASP A 237 -3.42 -1.35 -28.93
N ASP A 238 -4.31 -1.75 -29.85
CA ASP A 238 -4.52 -3.14 -30.22
C ASP A 238 -3.25 -3.77 -30.85
N GLU A 239 -2.37 -2.98 -31.47
CA GLU A 239 -1.12 -3.46 -32.05
C GLU A 239 -0.14 -3.91 -30.98
N MET A 240 0.12 -3.06 -29.99
CA MET A 240 0.99 -3.41 -28.86
C MET A 240 0.40 -4.55 -28.03
N SER A 241 -0.92 -4.54 -27.81
CA SER A 241 -1.61 -5.64 -27.14
C SER A 241 -1.40 -6.99 -27.85
N LEU A 242 -1.62 -7.04 -29.17
CA LEU A 242 -1.38 -8.23 -29.99
C LEU A 242 0.08 -8.68 -29.96
N LYS A 243 1.03 -7.74 -29.99
CA LYS A 243 2.45 -8.04 -29.92
C LYS A 243 2.79 -8.76 -28.61
N LEU A 244 2.34 -8.23 -27.48
CA LEU A 244 2.60 -8.80 -26.16
C LEU A 244 1.93 -10.16 -25.94
N LEU A 245 0.70 -10.35 -26.45
CA LEU A 245 0.03 -11.66 -26.35
C LEU A 245 0.74 -12.74 -27.18
N ARG A 246 1.29 -12.39 -28.36
CA ARG A 246 2.09 -13.33 -29.16
C ARG A 246 3.41 -13.69 -28.48
N GLU A 247 4.03 -12.72 -27.80
CA GLU A 247 5.22 -12.95 -26.98
C GLU A 247 4.90 -13.90 -25.82
N ALA A 248 3.82 -13.62 -25.06
CA ALA A 248 3.34 -14.48 -23.98
C ALA A 248 3.09 -15.93 -24.45
N LYS A 249 2.41 -16.09 -25.59
CA LYS A 249 2.19 -17.39 -26.22
C LYS A 249 3.50 -18.13 -26.52
N THR A 250 4.46 -17.43 -27.13
CA THR A 250 5.76 -18.00 -27.50
C THR A 250 6.55 -18.47 -26.27
N LEU A 251 6.52 -17.70 -25.19
CA LEU A 251 7.14 -18.05 -23.91
C LEU A 251 6.55 -19.34 -23.33
N LEU A 252 5.23 -19.43 -23.27
CA LEU A 252 4.52 -20.59 -22.72
C LEU A 252 4.74 -21.86 -23.57
N GLU A 253 4.64 -21.77 -24.89
CA GLU A 253 4.91 -22.91 -25.78
C GLU A 253 6.36 -23.39 -25.69
N THR A 254 7.31 -22.47 -25.54
CA THR A 254 8.73 -22.82 -25.37
C THR A 254 8.95 -23.52 -24.04
N GLU A 255 8.33 -23.06 -22.97
CA GLU A 255 8.43 -23.69 -21.66
C GLU A 255 7.81 -25.10 -21.66
N LEU A 256 6.65 -25.26 -22.29
CA LEU A 256 6.01 -26.56 -22.47
C LEU A 256 6.90 -27.54 -23.24
N ARG A 257 7.53 -27.10 -24.34
CA ARG A 257 8.48 -27.92 -25.13
C ARG A 257 9.71 -28.34 -24.32
N ASN A 258 10.14 -27.52 -23.36
CA ASN A 258 11.30 -27.80 -22.52
C ASN A 258 10.97 -28.69 -21.31
N GLY A 259 9.76 -29.25 -21.23
CA GLY A 259 9.33 -30.11 -20.13
C GLY A 259 8.91 -29.34 -18.88
N GLY A 260 8.57 -28.06 -19.01
CA GLY A 260 7.99 -27.27 -17.92
C GLY A 260 6.61 -27.76 -17.49
N ASN A 261 6.04 -27.12 -16.47
CA ASN A 261 4.74 -27.51 -15.92
C ASN A 261 3.62 -27.36 -16.97
N ALA A 262 3.12 -28.50 -17.46
CA ALA A 262 2.14 -28.54 -18.53
C ALA A 262 0.78 -27.95 -18.13
N GLU A 263 0.34 -28.16 -16.89
CA GLU A 263 -0.92 -27.61 -16.39
C GLU A 263 -0.88 -26.08 -16.40
N TYR A 264 0.17 -25.50 -15.83
CA TYR A 264 0.36 -24.05 -15.78
C TYR A 264 0.49 -23.44 -17.20
N CYS A 265 1.30 -24.06 -18.06
CA CYS A 265 1.52 -23.55 -19.41
C CYS A 265 0.24 -23.60 -20.25
N ASN A 266 -0.54 -24.70 -20.16
CA ASN A 266 -1.78 -24.84 -20.91
C ASN A 266 -2.86 -23.86 -20.42
N ALA A 267 -2.99 -23.66 -19.10
CA ALA A 267 -3.90 -22.65 -18.55
C ALA A 267 -3.54 -21.24 -19.04
N GLY A 268 -2.26 -20.87 -19.03
CA GLY A 268 -1.79 -19.60 -19.59
C GLY A 268 -2.10 -19.47 -21.09
N LEU A 269 -1.90 -20.54 -21.86
CA LEU A 269 -2.16 -20.54 -23.30
C LEU A 269 -3.65 -20.37 -23.61
N GLU A 270 -4.54 -20.96 -22.81
CA GLU A 270 -5.99 -20.79 -22.95
C GLU A 270 -6.37 -19.31 -22.82
N VAL A 271 -5.89 -18.64 -21.76
CA VAL A 271 -6.13 -17.20 -21.53
C VAL A 271 -5.59 -16.35 -22.69
N VAL A 272 -4.34 -16.57 -23.08
CA VAL A 272 -3.69 -15.81 -24.16
C VAL A 272 -4.40 -16.00 -25.50
N ASN A 273 -4.76 -17.23 -25.86
CA ASN A 273 -5.48 -17.51 -27.09
C ASN A 273 -6.88 -16.86 -27.07
N GLY A 274 -7.59 -16.92 -25.94
CA GLY A 274 -8.88 -16.24 -25.77
C GLY A 274 -8.81 -14.74 -26.02
N TYR A 275 -7.77 -14.06 -25.51
CA TYR A 275 -7.56 -12.65 -25.79
C TYR A 275 -7.22 -12.34 -27.26
N ILE A 276 -6.36 -13.16 -27.89
CA ILE A 276 -6.04 -13.01 -29.31
C ILE A 276 -7.30 -13.16 -30.17
N GLU A 277 -8.14 -14.16 -29.89
CA GLU A 277 -9.41 -14.36 -30.59
C GLU A 277 -10.37 -13.19 -30.41
N LYS A 278 -10.49 -12.65 -29.18
CA LYS A 278 -11.32 -11.48 -28.90
C LYS A 278 -10.88 -10.27 -29.73
N MET A 279 -9.59 -10.02 -29.85
CA MET A 279 -9.08 -8.90 -30.64
C MET A 279 -9.24 -9.10 -32.15
N ASN A 280 -9.08 -10.32 -32.65
CA ASN A 280 -9.33 -10.62 -34.06
C ASN A 280 -10.79 -10.39 -34.47
N LYS A 281 -11.73 -10.48 -33.53
CA LYS A 281 -13.17 -10.18 -33.75
C LYS A 281 -13.51 -8.68 -33.69
N ARG A 282 -12.60 -7.83 -33.18
CA ARG A 282 -12.79 -6.37 -33.09
C ARG A 282 -12.42 -5.65 -34.40
N LYS A 283 -11.63 -6.32 -35.26
CA LYS A 283 -11.23 -5.85 -36.59
C LYS A 283 -12.24 -6.26 -37.64
#